data_AF-T0LIV9-F1
#
_entry.id   AF-T0LIV9-F1
#
_cell.length_a   1.000
_cell.length_b   1.000
_cell.length_c   1.000
_cell.angle_alpha   90.00
_cell.angle_beta   90.00
_cell.angle_gamma   90.00
#
_symmetry.space_group_name_H-M   'P 1'
#
loop_
_entity.id
_entity.type
_entity.pdbx_description
1 polymer ?
#
loop_
_entity_poly.entity_id
_entity_poly.type
_entity_poly.pdbx_seq_one_letter_code
_entity_poly.pdbx_strand_id
1 'polypeptide(L)'
;MRDRASYTSNMTERFRAQVRRRQVNLDALIEGPLVHLDDDDLARDVRAFARNLPDVAHGDLLRAVRIAREIRAYTDETLQGSLPDPLTDEERKALKAEREKTFSQSGMKIIIITVALAALLQGHVQASINAGSVFASLLGVSSDDGLQSGKVWKLGAMNAAPYLAAALLGAPLSLPLNYWMGRRGAIAFAAAFIFASSLASAFIHTWYQLLGVRIINGIGMGVKAVSTPILASETAVDHWRGSSILMWQLWVAFGIMMGGVTNLVLVAATNALSFDVSMNYPEGSDEASRGWLALRLILAAPMVPTVLTMIALSYCIESPRFYMRKNTPNYRPMRAYEILSSVRNTQVRIPVFIYCTIWITGSER
;
A
#
# COMPACT_ATOMS: atom_id res chain seq x y z
N MET A 1 19.05 28.99 28.19
CA MET A 1 19.99 28.98 27.04
C MET A 1 21.10 27.94 27.18
N ARG A 2 21.60 27.60 28.39
CA ARG A 2 22.61 26.53 28.60
C ARG A 2 22.13 25.11 28.27
N ASP A 3 20.85 24.78 28.50
CA ASP A 3 20.34 23.41 28.25
C ASP A 3 20.11 23.06 26.78
N ARG A 4 19.96 24.06 25.90
CA ARG A 4 19.85 23.82 24.44
C ARG A 4 21.21 23.47 23.81
N ALA A 5 22.30 23.99 24.37
CA ALA A 5 23.66 23.77 23.88
C ALA A 5 24.19 22.38 24.29
N SER A 6 23.86 21.90 25.50
CA SER A 6 24.23 20.54 25.94
C SER A 6 23.47 19.46 25.14
N TYR A 7 22.19 19.68 24.83
CA TYR A 7 21.38 18.74 24.06
C TYR A 7 21.82 18.63 22.59
N THR A 8 22.17 19.75 21.96
CA THR A 8 22.68 19.79 20.56
C THR A 8 24.10 19.23 20.45
N SER A 9 24.95 19.43 21.46
CA SER A 9 26.27 18.79 21.56
C SER A 9 26.16 17.27 21.57
N ASN A 10 25.28 16.74 22.43
CA ASN A 10 25.06 15.30 22.59
C ASN A 10 24.47 14.66 21.32
N MET A 11 23.60 15.38 20.61
CA MET A 11 23.02 14.95 19.33
C MET A 11 24.05 14.89 18.20
N THR A 12 24.91 15.90 18.10
CA THR A 12 25.95 15.97 17.07
C THR A 12 27.03 14.90 17.30
N GLU A 13 27.35 14.62 18.56
CA GLU A 13 28.24 13.51 18.94
C GLU A 13 27.63 12.15 18.63
N ARG A 14 26.33 11.93 18.93
CA ARG A 14 25.61 10.70 18.57
C ARG A 14 25.57 10.48 17.05
N PHE A 15 25.26 11.51 16.27
CA PHE A 15 25.30 11.42 14.80
C PHE A 15 26.72 11.17 14.28
N ARG A 16 27.74 11.85 14.83
CA ARG A 16 29.15 11.62 14.42
C ARG A 16 29.66 10.25 14.84
N ALA A 17 29.19 9.68 15.95
CA ALA A 17 29.48 8.31 16.36
C ALA A 17 28.81 7.31 15.40
N GLN A 18 27.57 7.57 15.01
CA GLN A 18 26.80 6.76 14.07
C GLN A 18 27.41 6.79 12.65
N VAL A 19 27.88 7.95 12.18
CA VAL A 19 28.57 8.09 10.89
C VAL A 19 29.97 7.45 10.91
N ARG A 20 30.75 7.66 11.98
CA ARG A 20 32.09 7.06 12.10
C ARG A 20 32.03 5.54 12.15
N ARG A 21 31.04 4.93 12.80
CA ARG A 21 30.91 3.47 12.85
C ARG A 21 30.30 2.85 11.60
N ARG A 22 29.47 3.58 10.84
CA ARG A 22 29.06 3.16 9.48
C ARG A 22 30.25 3.02 8.53
N GLN A 23 31.26 3.87 8.67
CA GLN A 23 32.50 3.77 7.88
C GLN A 23 33.38 2.58 8.30
N VAL A 24 33.24 2.05 9.52
CA VAL A 24 34.00 0.89 10.03
C VAL A 24 33.25 -0.44 9.81
N ASN A 25 32.01 -0.38 9.31
CA ASN A 25 31.16 -1.54 9.09
C ASN A 25 31.56 -2.28 7.80
N LEU A 26 32.69 -3.00 7.86
CA LEU A 26 33.29 -3.78 6.77
C LEU A 26 32.33 -4.85 6.19
N ASP A 27 31.33 -5.29 6.96
CA ASP A 27 30.35 -6.31 6.54
C ASP A 27 28.98 -5.76 6.09
N ALA A 28 28.86 -4.43 5.90
CA ALA A 28 27.62 -3.76 5.50
C ALA A 28 26.38 -4.15 6.36
N LEU A 29 26.62 -4.39 7.65
CA LEU A 29 25.66 -5.03 8.54
C LEU A 29 24.76 -3.96 9.19
N ILE A 30 23.48 -3.89 8.80
CA ILE A 30 22.53 -2.90 9.34
C ILE A 30 22.28 -3.19 10.83
N GLU A 31 22.79 -2.33 11.71
CA GLU A 31 22.57 -2.38 13.16
C GLU A 31 21.20 -1.78 13.54
N GLY A 32 20.60 -2.30 14.61
CA GLY A 32 19.32 -1.81 15.12
C GLY A 32 19.43 -0.43 15.76
N PRO A 33 18.38 0.41 15.72
CA PRO A 33 18.42 1.80 16.21
C PRO A 33 18.64 1.91 17.73
N LEU A 34 18.44 0.83 18.48
CA LEU A 34 18.54 0.76 19.94
C LEU A 34 19.91 0.32 20.45
N VAL A 35 20.80 -0.15 19.57
CA VAL A 35 22.11 -0.75 19.94
C VAL A 35 23.04 0.26 20.62
N HIS A 36 22.77 1.56 20.48
CA HIS A 36 23.61 2.65 21.00
C HIS A 36 23.14 3.22 22.35
N LEU A 37 22.03 2.73 22.90
CA LEU A 37 21.48 3.20 24.18
C LEU A 37 22.00 2.34 25.33
N ASP A 38 22.58 3.00 26.32
CA ASP A 38 23.01 2.38 27.56
C ASP A 38 21.78 1.92 28.38
N ASP A 39 21.94 0.96 29.29
CA ASP A 39 20.80 0.37 30.01
C ASP A 39 20.02 1.40 30.84
N ASP A 40 20.73 2.37 31.44
CA ASP A 40 20.14 3.45 32.22
C ASP A 40 19.47 4.52 31.37
N ASP A 41 19.99 4.77 30.16
CA ASP A 41 19.36 5.65 29.18
C ASP A 41 18.08 5.00 28.64
N LEU A 42 18.14 3.69 28.34
CA LEU A 42 17.02 2.89 27.86
C LEU A 42 15.89 2.83 28.89
N ALA A 43 16.22 2.58 30.16
CA ALA A 43 15.23 2.56 31.24
C ALA A 43 14.55 3.91 31.46
N ARG A 44 15.28 5.03 31.29
CA ARG A 44 14.72 6.39 31.38
C ARG A 44 13.77 6.68 30.22
N ASP A 45 14.17 6.35 28.99
CA ASP A 45 13.33 6.57 27.82
C ASP A 45 12.08 5.68 27.84
N VAL A 46 12.21 4.42 28.26
CA VAL A 46 11.09 3.49 28.47
C VAL A 46 10.12 4.03 29.52
N ARG A 47 10.62 4.60 30.62
CA ARG A 47 9.77 5.21 31.65
C ARG A 47 9.00 6.42 31.15
N ALA A 48 9.62 7.25 30.31
CA ALA A 48 8.94 8.36 29.66
C ALA A 48 7.86 7.85 28.67
N PHE A 49 8.17 6.75 27.97
CA PHE A 49 7.27 6.13 26.99
C PHE A 49 6.09 5.39 27.62
N ALA A 50 6.28 4.73 28.77
CA ALA A 50 5.24 4.02 29.51
C ALA A 50 4.04 4.92 29.85
N ARG A 51 4.24 6.24 29.97
CA ARG A 51 3.16 7.22 30.17
C ARG A 51 2.15 7.26 29.01
N ASN A 52 2.56 6.84 27.81
CA ASN A 52 1.71 6.80 26.62
C ASN A 52 0.97 5.44 26.46
N LEU A 53 1.29 4.44 27.30
CA LEU A 53 0.73 3.09 27.29
C LEU A 53 0.39 2.67 28.72
N PRO A 54 -0.66 3.25 29.34
CA PRO A 54 -0.98 3.02 30.74
C PRO A 54 -1.36 1.57 31.06
N ASP A 55 -1.85 0.82 30.08
CA ASP A 55 -2.31 -0.56 30.25
C ASP A 55 -1.18 -1.60 30.15
N VAL A 56 0.03 -1.19 29.74
CA VAL A 56 1.19 -2.09 29.62
C VAL A 56 2.09 -1.90 30.83
N ALA A 57 2.37 -2.98 31.57
CA ALA A 57 3.25 -2.92 32.72
C ALA A 57 4.66 -2.46 32.30
N HIS A 58 5.22 -1.51 33.05
CA HIS A 58 6.54 -0.96 32.76
C HIS A 58 7.64 -2.04 32.71
N GLY A 59 7.52 -3.07 33.56
CA GLY A 59 8.45 -4.20 33.58
C GLY A 59 8.48 -4.96 32.25
N ASP A 60 7.30 -5.28 31.72
CA ASP A 60 7.16 -6.01 30.45
C ASP A 60 7.65 -5.18 29.26
N LEU A 61 7.38 -3.88 29.29
CA LEU A 61 7.86 -2.93 28.28
C LEU A 61 9.40 -2.84 28.28
N LEU A 62 10.03 -2.77 29.46
CA LEU A 62 11.48 -2.71 29.60
C LEU A 62 12.14 -4.03 29.14
N ARG A 63 11.60 -5.17 29.57
CA ARG A 63 12.06 -6.51 29.13
C ARG A 63 11.97 -6.63 27.61
N ALA A 64 10.84 -6.25 27.02
CA ALA A 64 10.64 -6.28 25.58
C ALA A 64 11.68 -5.43 24.83
N VAL A 65 11.91 -4.19 25.28
CA VAL A 65 12.86 -3.26 24.67
C VAL A 65 14.32 -3.75 24.79
N ARG A 66 14.69 -4.39 25.91
CA ARG A 66 16.00 -5.05 26.08
C ARG A 66 16.19 -6.22 25.11
N ILE A 67 15.19 -7.12 25.04
CA ILE A 67 15.21 -8.25 24.10
C ILE A 67 15.36 -7.75 22.65
N ALA A 68 14.77 -6.61 22.31
CA ALA A 68 14.92 -6.03 20.98
C ALA A 68 16.26 -5.38 20.69
N ARG A 69 16.89 -4.76 21.69
CA ARG A 69 18.26 -4.23 21.55
C ARG A 69 19.21 -5.35 21.11
N GLU A 70 19.03 -6.53 21.68
CA GLU A 70 19.91 -7.70 21.51
C GLU A 70 19.23 -8.84 20.74
N ILE A 71 18.31 -8.51 19.82
CA ILE A 71 17.46 -9.52 19.15
C ILE A 71 18.26 -10.62 18.44
N ARG A 72 19.50 -10.33 18.01
CA ARG A 72 20.40 -11.32 17.41
C ARG A 72 20.96 -12.30 18.43
N ALA A 73 21.41 -11.81 19.59
CA ALA A 73 21.90 -12.67 20.66
C ALA A 73 20.80 -13.61 21.16
N TYR A 74 19.57 -13.12 21.21
CA TYR A 74 18.38 -13.91 21.54
C TYR A 74 17.89 -14.85 20.43
N THR A 75 18.32 -14.67 19.18
CA THR A 75 17.99 -15.56 18.06
C THR A 75 19.06 -16.65 17.87
N ASP A 76 20.26 -16.43 18.39
CA ASP A 76 21.37 -17.38 18.34
C ASP A 76 21.22 -18.42 19.46
N GLU A 77 21.01 -19.69 19.08
CA GLU A 77 20.77 -20.78 20.03
C GLU A 77 21.98 -21.04 20.95
N THR A 78 23.17 -20.54 20.58
CA THR A 78 24.41 -20.70 21.36
C THR A 78 24.58 -19.67 22.48
N LEU A 79 23.97 -18.48 22.34
CA LEU A 79 24.13 -17.34 23.25
C LEU A 79 22.92 -17.13 24.18
N GLN A 80 21.83 -17.90 23.99
CA GLN A 80 20.59 -17.73 24.75
C GLN A 80 20.74 -17.98 26.27
N GLY A 81 21.61 -18.90 26.69
CA GLY A 81 21.76 -19.29 28.09
C GLY A 81 22.52 -18.29 28.97
N SER A 82 23.19 -17.31 28.37
CA SER A 82 24.02 -16.31 29.07
C SER A 82 23.38 -14.92 29.15
N LEU A 83 22.17 -14.76 28.63
CA LEU A 83 21.48 -13.47 28.57
C LEU A 83 20.67 -13.20 29.86
N PRO A 84 20.60 -11.94 30.32
CA PRO A 84 20.00 -11.58 31.61
C PRO A 84 18.49 -11.82 31.72
N ASP A 85 17.76 -11.78 30.60
CA ASP A 85 16.30 -12.04 30.55
C ASP A 85 16.00 -13.23 29.62
N PRO A 86 15.93 -14.48 30.09
CA PRO A 86 15.66 -15.63 29.23
C PRO A 86 14.25 -15.56 28.60
N LEU A 87 14.13 -15.99 27.34
CA LEU A 87 12.83 -16.12 26.67
C LEU A 87 12.10 -17.37 27.13
N THR A 88 10.79 -17.27 27.27
CA THR A 88 9.93 -18.43 27.46
C THR A 88 9.91 -19.29 26.18
N ASP A 89 9.75 -20.61 26.30
CA ASP A 89 9.72 -21.52 25.13
C ASP A 89 8.65 -21.14 24.10
N GLU A 90 7.51 -20.61 24.56
CA GLU A 90 6.44 -20.10 23.69
C GLU A 90 6.89 -18.86 22.89
N GLU A 91 7.59 -17.93 23.54
CA GLU A 91 8.14 -16.72 22.90
C GLU A 91 9.22 -17.11 21.88
N ARG A 92 10.08 -18.07 22.23
CA ARG A 92 11.10 -18.61 21.33
C ARG A 92 10.48 -19.25 20.09
N LYS A 93 9.47 -20.10 20.28
CA LYS A 93 8.76 -20.74 19.18
C LYS A 93 8.04 -19.73 18.30
N ALA A 94 7.46 -18.68 18.90
CA ALA A 94 6.80 -17.61 18.16
C ALA A 94 7.79 -16.76 17.34
N LEU A 95 8.95 -16.40 17.90
CA LEU A 95 10.00 -15.68 17.16
C LEU A 95 10.57 -16.49 16.00
N LYS A 96 10.82 -17.79 16.22
CA LYS A 96 11.29 -18.70 15.17
C LYS A 96 10.23 -18.87 14.08
N ALA A 97 8.96 -19.09 14.47
CA ALA A 97 7.85 -19.17 13.54
C ALA A 97 7.65 -17.88 12.72
N GLU A 98 7.89 -16.71 13.30
CA GLU A 98 7.78 -15.44 12.59
C GLU A 98 8.90 -15.22 11.56
N ARG A 99 10.08 -15.82 11.76
CA ARG A 99 11.18 -15.85 10.80
C ARG A 99 10.95 -16.90 9.71
N GLU A 100 10.53 -18.09 10.11
CA GLU A 100 10.51 -19.28 9.23
C GLU A 100 9.17 -19.48 8.52
N LYS A 101 8.04 -18.96 9.04
CA LYS A 101 6.71 -19.14 8.45
C LYS A 101 6.15 -17.83 7.90
N THR A 102 5.97 -17.78 6.58
CA THR A 102 5.42 -16.64 5.82
C THR A 102 4.01 -16.21 6.25
N PHE A 103 3.20 -17.13 6.79
CA PHE A 103 1.77 -16.91 7.10
C PHE A 103 1.39 -17.22 8.55
N SER A 104 2.31 -17.09 9.50
CA SER A 104 2.07 -17.49 10.89
C SER A 104 1.01 -16.66 11.63
N GLN A 105 0.53 -15.55 11.04
CA GLN A 105 -0.30 -14.57 11.74
C GLN A 105 -1.63 -14.34 11.02
N SER A 106 -2.74 -14.54 11.74
CA SER A 106 -4.10 -14.56 11.19
C SER A 106 -4.55 -13.21 10.63
N GLY A 107 -4.19 -12.09 11.29
CA GLY A 107 -4.53 -10.74 10.83
C GLY A 107 -3.80 -10.33 9.54
N MET A 108 -2.63 -10.92 9.25
CA MET A 108 -1.85 -10.60 8.06
C MET A 108 -2.51 -11.11 6.78
N LYS A 109 -3.32 -12.19 6.86
CA LYS A 109 -4.04 -12.75 5.70
C LYS A 109 -5.03 -11.76 5.10
N ILE A 110 -5.79 -11.05 5.94
CA ILE A 110 -6.80 -10.08 5.49
C ILE A 110 -6.13 -8.91 4.75
N ILE A 111 -5.00 -8.43 5.28
CA ILE A 111 -4.24 -7.35 4.64
C ILE A 111 -3.67 -7.82 3.29
N ILE A 112 -3.10 -9.02 3.23
CA ILE A 112 -2.58 -9.60 1.98
C ILE A 112 -3.70 -9.74 0.93
N ILE A 113 -4.87 -10.27 1.32
CA ILE A 113 -6.03 -10.39 0.42
C ILE A 113 -6.47 -9.01 -0.08
N THR A 114 -6.54 -8.03 0.82
CA THR A 114 -6.95 -6.65 0.46
C THR A 114 -5.94 -6.02 -0.52
N VAL A 115 -4.65 -6.18 -0.27
CA VAL A 115 -3.57 -5.68 -1.14
C VAL A 115 -3.59 -6.39 -2.49
N ALA A 116 -3.81 -7.71 -2.50
CA ALA A 116 -3.94 -8.51 -3.72
C ALA A 116 -5.13 -8.08 -4.57
N LEU A 117 -6.32 -7.91 -3.97
CA LEU A 117 -7.52 -7.43 -4.68
C LEU A 117 -7.34 -6.00 -5.20
N ALA A 118 -6.74 -5.11 -4.42
CA ALA A 118 -6.42 -3.76 -4.85
C ALA A 118 -5.43 -3.73 -6.01
N ALA A 119 -4.41 -4.60 -6.01
CA ALA A 119 -3.48 -4.76 -7.12
C ALA A 119 -4.15 -5.36 -8.36
N LEU A 120 -4.96 -6.41 -8.19
CA LEU A 120 -5.76 -7.03 -9.25
C LEU A 120 -6.69 -6.01 -9.92
N LEU A 121 -7.38 -5.19 -9.12
CA LEU A 121 -8.21 -4.09 -9.62
C LEU A 121 -7.42 -3.13 -10.51
N GLN A 122 -6.16 -2.83 -10.17
CA GLN A 122 -5.30 -1.97 -10.99
C GLN A 122 -5.12 -2.57 -12.38
N GLY A 123 -4.67 -3.83 -12.44
CA GLY A 123 -4.43 -4.51 -13.71
C GLY A 123 -5.69 -4.65 -14.55
N HIS A 124 -6.82 -4.95 -13.91
CA HIS A 124 -8.10 -5.10 -14.60
C HIS A 124 -8.56 -3.78 -15.25
N VAL A 125 -8.42 -2.64 -14.57
CA VAL A 125 -8.74 -1.33 -15.15
C VAL A 125 -7.86 -1.04 -16.38
N GLN A 126 -6.55 -1.35 -16.30
CA GLN A 126 -5.63 -1.16 -17.43
C GLN A 126 -6.01 -2.01 -18.64
N ALA A 127 -6.37 -3.27 -18.41
CA ALA A 127 -6.84 -4.17 -19.47
C ALA A 127 -8.12 -3.64 -20.13
N SER A 128 -9.10 -3.18 -19.34
CA SER A 128 -10.35 -2.59 -19.86
C SER A 128 -10.12 -1.30 -20.66
N ILE A 129 -9.22 -0.43 -20.23
CA ILE A 129 -8.82 0.78 -20.97
C ILE A 129 -8.26 0.41 -22.35
N ASN A 130 -7.37 -0.60 -22.39
CA ASN A 130 -6.75 -1.06 -23.63
C ASN A 130 -7.78 -1.71 -24.55
N ALA A 131 -8.64 -2.60 -24.04
CA ALA A 131 -9.69 -3.23 -24.85
C ALA A 131 -10.71 -2.21 -25.40
N GLY A 132 -11.05 -1.18 -24.62
CA GLY A 132 -11.93 -0.10 -25.08
C GLY A 132 -11.38 0.70 -26.27
N SER A 133 -10.06 0.68 -26.52
CA SER A 133 -9.46 1.35 -27.67
C SER A 133 -9.84 0.72 -29.02
N VAL A 134 -10.23 -0.56 -29.02
CA VAL A 134 -10.72 -1.27 -30.22
C VAL A 134 -12.05 -0.68 -30.69
N PHE A 135 -12.83 -0.10 -29.78
CA PHE A 135 -14.14 0.50 -30.06
C PHE A 135 -14.08 2.03 -30.23
N ALA A 136 -12.90 2.60 -30.49
CA ALA A 136 -12.71 4.05 -30.58
C ALA A 136 -13.50 4.69 -31.75
N SER A 137 -13.72 3.97 -32.84
CA SER A 137 -14.52 4.43 -33.98
C SER A 137 -15.94 4.84 -33.57
N LEU A 138 -16.55 4.10 -32.63
CA LEU A 138 -17.88 4.42 -32.08
C LEU A 138 -17.93 5.77 -31.36
N LEU A 139 -16.81 6.21 -30.78
CA LEU A 139 -16.72 7.48 -30.05
C LEU A 139 -16.46 8.69 -30.99
N GLY A 140 -16.59 8.48 -32.31
CA GLY A 140 -16.25 9.48 -33.32
C GLY A 140 -14.74 9.67 -33.51
N VAL A 141 -13.96 8.65 -33.15
CA VAL A 141 -12.49 8.62 -33.31
C VAL A 141 -12.13 7.54 -34.32
N SER A 142 -12.46 7.77 -35.60
CA SER A 142 -12.11 6.85 -36.70
C SER A 142 -10.67 7.08 -37.18
N SER A 143 -9.99 5.98 -37.52
CA SER A 143 -8.62 5.93 -38.05
C SER A 143 -8.48 6.34 -39.52
N ASP A 144 -9.58 6.77 -40.15
CA ASP A 144 -9.71 6.82 -41.62
C ASP A 144 -9.20 8.11 -42.27
N ASP A 145 -8.13 8.70 -41.73
CA ASP A 145 -7.34 9.72 -42.43
C ASP A 145 -5.86 9.40 -42.14
N GLY A 146 -5.22 8.73 -43.10
CA GLY A 146 -3.93 8.07 -42.92
C GLY A 146 -2.85 8.99 -42.33
N LEU A 147 -2.20 8.53 -41.24
CA LEU A 147 -0.94 9.00 -40.61
C LEU A 147 -0.72 10.53 -40.41
N GLN A 148 -1.63 11.39 -40.86
CA GLN A 148 -1.51 12.83 -40.97
C GLN A 148 -2.89 13.43 -40.66
N SER A 149 -3.02 13.99 -39.44
CA SER A 149 -4.04 14.96 -38.99
C SER A 149 -4.97 14.51 -37.84
N GLY A 150 -4.71 15.03 -36.64
CA GLY A 150 -5.74 15.45 -35.68
C GLY A 150 -6.61 14.40 -34.96
N LYS A 151 -6.63 13.11 -35.33
CA LYS A 151 -7.51 12.11 -34.68
C LYS A 151 -6.76 11.05 -33.85
N VAL A 152 -5.51 10.72 -34.19
CA VAL A 152 -4.65 9.79 -33.42
C VAL A 152 -4.35 10.31 -32.01
N TRP A 153 -4.14 11.63 -31.87
CA TRP A 153 -3.86 12.21 -30.56
C TRP A 153 -5.05 12.10 -29.60
N LYS A 154 -6.30 12.02 -30.10
CA LYS A 154 -7.49 11.87 -29.25
C LYS A 154 -7.50 10.49 -28.59
N LEU A 155 -7.21 9.43 -29.36
CA LEU A 155 -7.05 8.08 -28.84
C LEU A 155 -5.89 8.00 -27.84
N GLY A 156 -4.74 8.58 -28.22
CA GLY A 156 -3.57 8.68 -27.36
C GLY A 156 -3.87 9.42 -26.05
N ALA A 157 -4.57 10.56 -26.12
CA ALA A 157 -4.98 11.35 -24.97
C ALA A 157 -5.94 10.58 -24.07
N MET A 158 -6.95 9.90 -24.62
CA MET A 158 -7.85 9.06 -23.84
C MET A 158 -7.10 7.94 -23.12
N ASN A 159 -6.13 7.29 -23.77
CA ASN A 159 -5.36 6.19 -23.17
C ASN A 159 -4.31 6.68 -22.16
N ALA A 160 -3.70 7.84 -22.39
CA ALA A 160 -2.70 8.42 -21.50
C ALA A 160 -3.31 9.13 -20.28
N ALA A 161 -4.52 9.70 -20.41
CA ALA A 161 -5.15 10.50 -19.37
C ALA A 161 -5.26 9.82 -17.99
N PRO A 162 -5.68 8.54 -17.85
CA PRO A 162 -5.68 7.86 -16.56
C PRO A 162 -4.30 7.83 -15.89
N TYR A 163 -3.25 7.55 -16.65
CA TYR A 163 -1.89 7.44 -16.13
C TYR A 163 -1.30 8.80 -15.76
N LEU A 164 -1.55 9.81 -16.59
CA LEU A 164 -1.15 11.19 -16.29
C LEU A 164 -1.89 11.74 -15.08
N ALA A 165 -3.20 11.52 -14.98
CA ALA A 165 -3.98 11.93 -13.81
C ALA A 165 -3.53 11.17 -12.55
N ALA A 166 -3.18 9.88 -12.67
CA ALA A 166 -2.63 9.11 -11.56
C ALA A 166 -1.29 9.68 -11.07
N ALA A 167 -0.38 10.04 -11.96
CA ALA A 167 0.93 10.58 -11.60
C ALA A 167 0.88 12.03 -11.10
N LEU A 168 0.15 12.91 -11.79
CA LEU A 168 0.15 14.35 -11.53
C LEU A 168 -0.84 14.78 -10.44
N LEU A 169 -1.96 14.06 -10.29
CA LEU A 169 -3.01 14.42 -9.34
C LEU A 169 -3.14 13.37 -8.24
N GLY A 170 -3.28 12.09 -8.61
CA GLY A 170 -3.54 11.01 -7.66
C GLY A 170 -2.39 10.78 -6.67
N ALA A 171 -1.15 10.69 -7.16
CA ALA A 171 0.01 10.42 -6.29
C ALA A 171 0.28 11.57 -5.29
N PRO A 172 0.28 12.87 -5.69
CA PRO A 172 0.38 13.96 -4.72
C PRO A 172 -0.80 14.03 -3.76
N LEU A 173 -2.03 13.77 -4.23
CA LEU A 173 -3.23 13.75 -3.39
C LEU A 173 -3.21 12.64 -2.33
N SER A 174 -2.45 11.57 -2.58
CA SER A 174 -2.30 10.49 -1.61
C SER A 174 -1.66 10.96 -0.29
N LEU A 175 -0.74 11.93 -0.31
CA LEU A 175 -0.08 12.44 0.90
C LEU A 175 -1.07 13.04 1.90
N PRO A 176 -1.86 14.08 1.55
CA PRO A 176 -2.83 14.65 2.47
C PRO A 176 -3.91 13.63 2.85
N LEU A 177 -4.43 12.85 1.91
CA LEU A 177 -5.45 11.83 2.23
C LEU A 177 -4.95 10.82 3.27
N ASN A 178 -3.72 10.35 3.11
CA ASN A 178 -3.12 9.43 4.07
C ASN A 178 -2.82 10.08 5.42
N TYR A 179 -2.54 11.39 5.47
CA TYR A 179 -2.30 12.13 6.70
C TYR A 179 -3.59 12.30 7.52
N TRP A 180 -4.72 12.60 6.86
CA TRP A 180 -5.99 12.88 7.52
C TRP A 180 -6.82 11.61 7.77
N MET A 181 -6.95 10.74 6.77
CA MET A 181 -7.88 9.59 6.78
C MET A 181 -7.20 8.24 7.02
N GLY A 182 -5.87 8.19 7.06
CA GLY A 182 -5.11 6.95 7.14
C GLY A 182 -5.02 6.21 5.80
N ARG A 183 -4.34 5.05 5.81
CA ARG A 183 -4.11 4.27 4.57
C ARG A 183 -5.41 3.61 4.11
N ARG A 184 -6.19 3.05 5.05
CA ARG A 184 -7.47 2.41 4.75
C ARG A 184 -8.45 3.44 4.19
N GLY A 185 -8.53 4.63 4.80
CA GLY A 185 -9.38 5.72 4.33
C GLY A 185 -9.02 6.21 2.92
N ALA A 186 -7.72 6.36 2.63
CA ALA A 186 -7.25 6.73 1.30
C ALA A 186 -7.58 5.67 0.23
N ILE A 187 -7.44 4.38 0.55
CA ILE A 187 -7.81 3.28 -0.36
C ILE A 187 -9.33 3.25 -0.57
N ALA A 188 -10.15 3.52 0.46
CA ALA A 188 -11.60 3.58 0.33
C ALA A 188 -12.05 4.73 -0.58
N PHE A 189 -11.47 5.92 -0.39
CA PHE A 189 -11.68 7.06 -1.27
C PHE A 189 -11.33 6.74 -2.72
N ALA A 190 -10.16 6.11 -2.94
CA ALA A 190 -9.73 5.70 -4.27
C ALA A 190 -10.67 4.66 -4.91
N ALA A 191 -11.10 3.66 -4.14
CA ALA A 191 -12.04 2.64 -4.61
C ALA A 191 -13.39 3.24 -4.99
N ALA A 192 -13.90 4.22 -4.23
CA ALA A 192 -15.12 4.94 -4.58
C ALA A 192 -15.00 5.71 -5.90
N PHE A 193 -13.87 6.36 -6.15
CA PHE A 193 -13.59 7.05 -7.43
C PHE A 193 -13.49 6.08 -8.61
N ILE A 194 -12.82 4.93 -8.41
CA ILE A 194 -12.73 3.89 -9.44
C ILE A 194 -14.12 3.29 -9.72
N PHE A 195 -14.92 3.05 -8.70
CA PHE A 195 -16.30 2.55 -8.85
C PHE A 195 -17.17 3.55 -9.61
N ALA A 196 -17.19 4.81 -9.17
CA ALA A 196 -17.99 5.87 -9.78
C ALA A 196 -17.59 6.13 -11.24
N SER A 197 -16.29 6.14 -11.54
CA SER A 197 -15.80 6.30 -12.91
C SER A 197 -16.10 5.08 -13.79
N SER A 198 -15.99 3.86 -13.26
CA SER A 198 -16.36 2.65 -14.03
C SER A 198 -17.86 2.62 -14.33
N LEU A 199 -18.70 3.02 -13.37
CA LEU A 199 -20.15 3.17 -13.57
C LEU A 199 -20.46 4.27 -14.59
N ALA A 200 -19.83 5.45 -14.47
CA ALA A 200 -20.00 6.54 -15.43
C ALA A 200 -19.54 6.13 -16.85
N SER A 201 -18.53 5.25 -16.95
CA SER A 201 -18.04 4.73 -18.23
C SER A 201 -19.09 3.90 -18.98
N ALA A 202 -20.08 3.34 -18.29
CA ALA A 202 -21.19 2.62 -18.91
C ALA A 202 -22.16 3.54 -19.68
N PHE A 203 -22.18 4.84 -19.35
CA PHE A 203 -23.12 5.83 -19.91
C PHE A 203 -22.47 6.81 -20.88
N ILE A 204 -21.26 6.52 -21.36
CA ILE A 204 -20.57 7.39 -22.31
C ILE A 204 -21.22 7.32 -23.70
N HIS A 205 -21.20 8.48 -24.37
CA HIS A 205 -21.63 8.65 -25.76
C HIS A 205 -20.58 9.39 -26.60
N THR A 206 -19.62 10.08 -25.97
CA THR A 206 -18.61 10.87 -26.66
C THR A 206 -17.21 10.65 -26.07
N TRP A 207 -16.18 10.91 -26.88
CA TRP A 207 -14.79 10.77 -26.45
C TRP A 207 -14.40 11.73 -25.31
N TYR A 208 -14.96 12.95 -25.25
CA TYR A 208 -14.70 13.91 -24.16
C TYR A 208 -15.25 13.40 -22.82
N GLN A 209 -16.42 12.76 -22.82
CA GLN A 209 -16.97 12.13 -21.62
C GLN A 209 -16.06 11.00 -21.15
N LEU A 210 -15.59 10.13 -22.07
CA LEU A 210 -14.65 9.07 -21.73
C LEU A 210 -13.34 9.63 -21.18
N LEU A 211 -12.79 10.70 -21.77
CA LEU A 211 -11.60 11.39 -21.29
C LEU A 211 -11.79 11.88 -19.84
N GLY A 212 -12.90 12.58 -19.56
CA GLY A 212 -13.21 13.10 -18.22
C GLY A 212 -13.34 11.99 -17.18
N VAL A 213 -14.07 10.92 -17.51
CA VAL A 213 -14.25 9.76 -16.65
C VAL A 213 -12.90 9.06 -16.36
N ARG A 214 -12.03 8.99 -17.37
CA ARG A 214 -10.67 8.42 -17.26
C ARG A 214 -9.73 9.26 -16.39
N ILE A 215 -9.87 10.58 -16.37
CA ILE A 215 -9.13 11.46 -15.44
C ILE A 215 -9.56 11.16 -14.00
N ILE A 216 -10.86 11.06 -13.73
CA ILE A 216 -11.40 10.74 -12.39
C ILE A 216 -10.91 9.35 -11.95
N ASN A 217 -10.95 8.37 -12.87
CA ASN A 217 -10.44 7.03 -12.62
C ASN A 217 -8.94 7.06 -12.28
N GLY A 218 -8.14 7.83 -13.03
CA GLY A 218 -6.72 8.00 -12.81
C GLY A 218 -6.37 8.57 -11.42
N ILE A 219 -7.14 9.55 -10.92
CA ILE A 219 -6.96 10.07 -9.55
C ILE A 219 -7.10 8.93 -8.52
N GLY A 220 -8.14 8.12 -8.64
CA GLY A 220 -8.34 6.95 -7.77
C GLY A 220 -7.22 5.92 -7.91
N MET A 221 -6.84 5.57 -9.13
CA MET A 221 -5.71 4.66 -9.40
C MET A 221 -4.42 5.15 -8.73
N GLY A 222 -4.10 6.44 -8.84
CA GLY A 222 -2.89 7.04 -8.27
C GLY A 222 -2.88 7.02 -6.74
N VAL A 223 -3.99 7.42 -6.09
CA VAL A 223 -4.09 7.40 -4.62
C VAL A 223 -3.92 5.97 -4.08
N LYS A 224 -4.63 5.00 -4.67
CA LYS A 224 -4.53 3.58 -4.29
C LYS A 224 -3.14 3.02 -4.52
N ALA A 225 -2.52 3.31 -5.68
CA ALA A 225 -1.20 2.80 -6.04
C ALA A 225 -0.10 3.23 -5.06
N VAL A 226 -0.25 4.40 -4.41
CA VAL A 226 0.65 4.83 -3.34
C VAL A 226 0.26 4.23 -1.99
N SER A 227 -1.02 4.32 -1.61
CA SER A 227 -1.45 3.92 -0.26
C SER A 227 -1.41 2.42 0.01
N THR A 228 -1.70 1.57 -0.98
CA THR A 228 -1.80 0.12 -0.76
C THR A 228 -0.45 -0.58 -0.53
N PRO A 229 0.61 -0.35 -1.34
CA PRO A 229 1.93 -0.90 -1.05
C PRO A 229 2.49 -0.37 0.28
N ILE A 230 2.19 0.88 0.62
CA ILE A 230 2.59 1.44 1.91
C ILE A 230 1.90 0.70 3.05
N LEU A 231 0.57 0.51 3.00
CA LEU A 231 -0.17 -0.28 3.99
C LEU A 231 0.47 -1.67 4.15
N ALA A 232 0.71 -2.37 3.04
CA ALA A 232 1.37 -3.69 3.06
C ALA A 232 2.74 -3.61 3.76
N SER A 233 3.57 -2.63 3.41
CA SER A 233 4.93 -2.46 3.95
C SER A 233 4.98 -2.02 5.41
N GLU A 234 3.94 -1.33 5.90
CA GLU A 234 3.81 -0.85 7.27
C GLU A 234 3.25 -1.95 8.18
N THR A 235 2.52 -2.91 7.63
CA THR A 235 1.99 -4.08 8.35
C THR A 235 2.87 -5.32 8.25
N ALA A 236 3.67 -5.45 7.17
CA ALA A 236 4.53 -6.60 6.94
C ALA A 236 5.65 -6.69 7.99
N VAL A 237 6.03 -7.92 8.30
CA VAL A 237 7.21 -8.23 9.13
C VAL A 237 8.47 -7.81 8.38
N ASP A 238 9.49 -7.33 9.09
CA ASP A 238 10.69 -6.67 8.53
C ASP A 238 11.37 -7.48 7.41
N HIS A 239 11.42 -8.81 7.52
CA HIS A 239 12.02 -9.69 6.52
C HIS A 239 11.23 -9.77 5.19
N TRP A 240 9.91 -9.56 5.23
CA TRP A 240 9.01 -9.77 4.10
C TRP A 240 8.63 -8.49 3.35
N ARG A 241 9.10 -7.32 3.80
CA ARG A 241 8.72 -6.02 3.22
C ARG A 241 9.05 -5.91 1.72
N GLY A 242 10.20 -6.44 1.29
CA GLY A 242 10.58 -6.48 -0.13
C GLY A 242 9.70 -7.43 -0.95
N SER A 243 9.46 -8.64 -0.43
CA SER A 243 8.57 -9.63 -1.04
C SER A 243 7.13 -9.11 -1.18
N SER A 244 6.64 -8.28 -0.26
CA SER A 244 5.32 -7.64 -0.36
C SER A 244 5.20 -6.71 -1.57
N ILE A 245 6.28 -6.02 -1.96
CA ILE A 245 6.29 -5.16 -3.15
C ILE A 245 6.31 -6.01 -4.43
N LEU A 246 7.05 -7.11 -4.45
CA LEU A 246 7.03 -8.04 -5.59
C LEU A 246 5.64 -8.70 -5.76
N MET A 247 5.00 -9.06 -4.64
CA MET A 247 3.64 -9.58 -4.62
C MET A 247 2.64 -8.60 -5.24
N TRP A 248 2.79 -7.28 -4.99
CA TRP A 248 1.97 -6.27 -5.65
C TRP A 248 2.05 -6.36 -7.18
N GLN A 249 3.27 -6.41 -7.75
CA GLN A 249 3.44 -6.49 -9.20
C GLN A 249 2.88 -7.79 -9.79
N LEU A 250 3.03 -8.91 -9.09
CA LEU A 250 2.44 -10.19 -9.49
C LEU A 250 0.90 -10.09 -9.60
N TRP A 251 0.24 -9.51 -8.60
CA TRP A 251 -1.23 -9.36 -8.63
C TRP A 251 -1.71 -8.33 -9.65
N VAL A 252 -0.93 -7.28 -9.93
CA VAL A 252 -1.22 -6.36 -11.06
C VAL A 252 -1.17 -7.12 -12.38
N ALA A 253 -0.11 -7.89 -12.64
CA ALA A 253 0.02 -8.69 -13.87
C ALA A 253 -1.12 -9.72 -14.00
N PHE A 254 -1.45 -10.41 -12.90
CA PHE A 254 -2.60 -11.31 -12.85
C PHE A 254 -3.92 -10.57 -13.14
N GLY A 255 -4.09 -9.35 -12.62
CA GLY A 255 -5.24 -8.50 -12.91
C GLY A 255 -5.35 -8.10 -14.38
N ILE A 256 -4.23 -7.83 -15.05
CA ILE A 256 -4.20 -7.57 -16.51
C ILE A 256 -4.67 -8.81 -17.27
N MET A 257 -4.16 -9.99 -16.91
CA MET A 257 -4.57 -11.26 -17.53
C MET A 257 -6.06 -11.52 -17.33
N MET A 258 -6.56 -11.45 -16.09
CA MET A 258 -7.97 -11.64 -15.77
C MET A 258 -8.86 -10.63 -16.48
N GLY A 259 -8.47 -9.35 -16.49
CA GLY A 259 -9.19 -8.30 -17.22
C GLY A 259 -9.22 -8.58 -18.73
N GLY A 260 -8.12 -9.07 -19.30
CA GLY A 260 -8.06 -9.52 -20.70
C GLY A 260 -9.04 -10.65 -21.01
N VAL A 261 -9.10 -11.66 -20.13
CA VAL A 261 -10.07 -12.77 -20.24
C VAL A 261 -11.51 -12.24 -20.12
N THR A 262 -11.80 -11.40 -19.13
CA THR A 262 -13.13 -10.79 -18.97
C THR A 262 -13.52 -9.97 -20.19
N ASN A 263 -12.61 -9.18 -20.75
CA ASN A 263 -12.88 -8.41 -21.97
C ASN A 263 -13.21 -9.33 -23.15
N LEU A 264 -12.46 -10.42 -23.35
CA LEU A 264 -12.73 -11.38 -24.42
C LEU A 264 -14.10 -12.05 -24.25
N VAL A 265 -14.43 -12.47 -23.03
CA VAL A 265 -15.74 -13.07 -22.73
C VAL A 265 -16.87 -12.09 -23.00
N LEU A 266 -16.72 -10.82 -22.63
CA LEU A 266 -17.74 -9.78 -22.87
C LEU A 266 -17.94 -9.52 -24.36
N VAL A 267 -16.86 -9.39 -25.13
CA VAL A 267 -16.95 -9.20 -26.59
C VAL A 267 -17.60 -10.42 -27.26
N ALA A 268 -17.27 -11.64 -26.82
CA ALA A 268 -17.92 -12.85 -27.32
C ALA A 268 -19.42 -12.88 -26.97
N ALA A 269 -19.78 -12.53 -25.73
CA ALA A 269 -21.17 -12.52 -25.26
C ALA A 269 -22.04 -11.48 -25.98
N THR A 270 -21.49 -10.33 -26.35
CA THR A 270 -22.19 -9.32 -27.18
C THR A 270 -22.10 -9.61 -28.67
N ASN A 271 -21.45 -10.72 -29.05
CA ASN A 271 -21.12 -11.08 -30.42
C ASN A 271 -20.38 -9.96 -31.18
N ALA A 272 -19.56 -9.15 -30.51
CA ALA A 272 -18.80 -8.06 -31.13
C ALA A 272 -17.39 -8.48 -31.58
N LEU A 273 -17.15 -9.80 -31.75
CA LEU A 273 -15.82 -10.35 -32.06
C LEU A 273 -15.31 -9.94 -33.45
N SER A 274 -16.23 -9.71 -34.38
CA SER A 274 -15.95 -9.24 -35.74
C SER A 274 -15.86 -7.72 -35.85
N PHE A 275 -15.92 -6.99 -34.73
CA PHE A 275 -15.84 -5.54 -34.73
C PHE A 275 -14.42 -5.09 -35.09
N ASP A 276 -14.29 -4.30 -36.15
CA ASP A 276 -13.03 -3.75 -36.62
C ASP A 276 -13.03 -2.22 -36.48
N VAL A 277 -11.99 -1.67 -35.84
CA VAL A 277 -11.84 -0.22 -35.62
C VAL A 277 -11.69 0.56 -36.93
N SER A 278 -11.25 -0.09 -38.02
CA SER A 278 -11.09 0.50 -39.35
C SER A 278 -12.39 0.58 -40.14
N MET A 279 -13.42 -0.16 -39.73
CA MET A 279 -14.68 -0.22 -40.44
C MET A 279 -15.64 0.87 -39.95
N ASN A 280 -16.32 1.55 -40.88
CA ASN A 280 -17.31 2.56 -40.55
C ASN A 280 -18.69 1.92 -40.39
N TYR A 281 -19.16 1.84 -39.15
CA TYR A 281 -20.49 1.30 -38.83
C TYR A 281 -21.53 2.42 -38.80
N PRO A 282 -22.58 2.39 -39.66
CA PRO A 282 -23.62 3.40 -39.65
C PRO A 282 -24.30 3.49 -38.29
N GLU A 283 -24.58 4.71 -37.83
CA GLU A 283 -25.37 4.93 -36.61
C GLU A 283 -26.73 4.25 -36.72
N GLY A 284 -27.10 3.45 -35.73
CA GLY A 284 -28.35 2.68 -35.71
C GLY A 284 -28.28 1.27 -36.31
N SER A 285 -27.13 0.85 -36.85
CA SER A 285 -26.92 -0.55 -37.26
C SER A 285 -26.86 -1.51 -36.06
N ASP A 286 -27.24 -2.77 -36.28
CA ASP A 286 -27.17 -3.83 -35.26
C ASP A 286 -25.73 -4.07 -34.77
N GLU A 287 -24.76 -3.95 -35.68
CA GLU A 287 -23.33 -4.09 -35.40
C GLU A 287 -22.79 -2.96 -34.51
N ALA A 288 -23.17 -1.70 -34.81
CA ALA A 288 -22.84 -0.56 -33.96
C ALA A 288 -23.45 -0.72 -32.56
N SER A 289 -24.70 -1.18 -32.47
CA SER A 289 -25.39 -1.41 -31.19
C SER A 289 -24.68 -2.47 -30.34
N ARG A 290 -24.23 -3.57 -30.96
CA ARG A 290 -23.43 -4.62 -30.30
C ARG A 290 -22.06 -4.11 -29.85
N GLY A 291 -21.39 -3.29 -30.67
CA GLY A 291 -20.13 -2.64 -30.32
C GLY A 291 -20.26 -1.67 -29.14
N TRP A 292 -21.31 -0.85 -29.11
CA TRP A 292 -21.60 0.04 -27.99
C TRP A 292 -21.86 -0.73 -26.69
N LEU A 293 -22.64 -1.82 -26.77
CA LEU A 293 -22.87 -2.69 -25.63
C LEU A 293 -21.56 -3.31 -25.13
N ALA A 294 -20.73 -3.84 -26.03
CA ALA A 294 -19.43 -4.40 -25.70
C ALA A 294 -18.52 -3.38 -25.00
N LEU A 295 -18.37 -2.18 -25.57
CA LEU A 295 -17.57 -1.10 -25.03
C LEU A 295 -18.02 -0.73 -23.61
N ARG A 296 -19.32 -0.53 -23.41
CA ARG A 296 -19.89 -0.15 -22.11
C ARG A 296 -19.65 -1.23 -21.06
N LEU A 297 -19.84 -2.49 -21.41
CA LEU A 297 -19.59 -3.61 -20.49
C LEU A 297 -18.10 -3.76 -20.16
N ILE A 298 -17.20 -3.61 -21.14
CA ILE A 298 -15.75 -3.67 -20.94
C ILE A 298 -15.28 -2.57 -19.98
N LEU A 299 -15.76 -1.35 -20.17
CA LEU A 299 -15.38 -0.21 -19.33
C LEU A 299 -16.04 -0.26 -17.93
N ALA A 300 -17.21 -0.90 -17.82
CA ALA A 300 -17.89 -1.11 -16.54
C ALA A 300 -17.38 -2.35 -15.78
N ALA A 301 -16.74 -3.31 -16.45
CA ALA A 301 -16.26 -4.56 -15.85
C ALA A 301 -15.41 -4.37 -14.58
N PRO A 302 -14.52 -3.35 -14.47
CA PRO A 302 -13.76 -3.10 -13.24
C PRO A 302 -14.60 -2.77 -12.00
N MET A 303 -15.91 -2.51 -12.13
CA MET A 303 -16.81 -2.34 -10.97
C MET A 303 -16.81 -3.58 -10.08
N VAL A 304 -16.78 -4.78 -10.66
CA VAL A 304 -16.82 -6.05 -9.92
C VAL A 304 -15.62 -6.21 -8.99
N PRO A 305 -14.35 -6.18 -9.47
CA PRO A 305 -13.19 -6.23 -8.58
C PRO A 305 -13.11 -5.02 -7.64
N THR A 306 -13.70 -3.87 -8.00
CA THR A 306 -13.78 -2.72 -7.09
C THR A 306 -14.67 -3.00 -5.89
N VAL A 307 -15.87 -3.57 -6.09
CA VAL A 307 -16.76 -3.96 -5.01
C VAL A 307 -16.11 -5.01 -4.11
N LEU A 308 -15.46 -6.02 -4.69
CA LEU A 308 -14.71 -7.01 -3.92
C LEU A 308 -13.59 -6.37 -3.08
N THR A 309 -12.88 -5.40 -3.65
CA THR A 309 -11.85 -4.64 -2.93
C THR A 309 -12.46 -3.82 -1.79
N MET A 310 -13.61 -3.17 -1.99
CA MET A 310 -14.31 -2.41 -0.95
C MET A 310 -14.78 -3.32 0.20
N ILE A 311 -15.30 -4.51 -0.11
CA ILE A 311 -15.70 -5.51 0.89
C ILE A 311 -14.47 -5.96 1.70
N ALA A 312 -13.38 -6.35 1.03
CA ALA A 312 -12.15 -6.76 1.71
C ALA A 312 -11.58 -5.64 2.59
N LEU A 313 -11.60 -4.40 2.10
CA LEU A 313 -11.14 -3.22 2.83
C LEU A 313 -11.97 -2.94 4.09
N SER A 314 -13.26 -3.32 4.11
CA SER A 314 -14.11 -3.13 5.29
C SER A 314 -13.64 -3.95 6.50
N TYR A 315 -13.08 -5.14 6.24
CA TYR A 315 -12.44 -6.02 7.23
C TYR A 315 -10.95 -5.72 7.44
N CYS A 316 -10.33 -4.95 6.54
CA CYS A 316 -8.91 -4.61 6.65
C CYS A 316 -8.66 -3.68 7.85
N ILE A 317 -7.60 -3.98 8.58
CA ILE A 317 -7.15 -3.16 9.71
C ILE A 317 -6.31 -2.00 9.16
N GLU A 318 -6.39 -0.85 9.83
CA GLU A 318 -5.59 0.33 9.48
C GLU A 318 -4.11 0.14 9.84
N SER A 319 -3.22 0.88 9.17
CA SER A 319 -1.79 0.85 9.45
C SER A 319 -1.49 1.26 10.91
N PRO A 320 -0.74 0.44 11.68
CA PRO A 320 -0.34 0.81 13.04
C PRO A 320 0.47 2.10 13.09
N ARG A 321 1.30 2.36 12.07
CA ARG A 321 2.17 3.54 12.02
C ARG A 321 1.41 4.85 11.91
N PHE A 322 0.20 4.81 11.36
CA PHE A 322 -0.67 5.98 11.28
C PHE A 322 -0.97 6.56 12.66
N TYR A 323 -1.24 5.72 13.65
CA TYR A 323 -1.56 6.12 15.02
C TYR A 323 -0.33 6.45 15.88
N MET A 324 0.88 6.16 15.39
CA MET A 324 2.14 6.35 16.14
C MET A 324 2.85 7.67 15.83
N ARG A 325 2.48 8.38 14.75
CA ARG A 325 3.15 9.64 14.37
C ARG A 325 2.78 10.76 15.34
N LYS A 326 3.78 11.24 16.09
CA LYS A 326 3.66 12.43 16.95
C LYS A 326 3.28 13.65 16.11
N ASN A 327 2.53 14.60 16.69
CA ASN A 327 2.04 15.84 16.05
C ASN A 327 0.97 15.68 14.96
N THR A 328 0.37 14.50 14.82
CA THR A 328 -0.80 14.31 13.95
C THR A 328 -2.09 14.34 14.80
N PRO A 329 -3.23 14.80 14.25
CA PRO A 329 -4.52 14.78 14.98
C PRO A 329 -4.97 13.37 15.39
N ASN A 330 -4.35 12.34 14.81
CA ASN A 330 -4.70 10.94 14.96
C ASN A 330 -3.75 10.17 15.90
N TYR A 331 -2.87 10.85 16.64
CA TYR A 331 -1.91 10.20 17.55
C TYR A 331 -2.64 9.46 18.69
N ARG A 332 -2.64 8.11 18.63
CA ARG A 332 -3.27 7.22 19.61
C ARG A 332 -2.43 5.94 19.79
N PRO A 333 -1.39 5.97 20.62
CA PRO A 333 -0.47 4.84 20.83
C PRO A 333 -1.17 3.54 21.27
N MET A 334 -2.21 3.65 22.11
CA MET A 334 -2.94 2.48 22.59
C MET A 334 -3.67 1.73 21.48
N ARG A 335 -4.34 2.45 20.57
CA ARG A 335 -4.99 1.84 19.40
C ARG A 335 -3.97 1.17 18.47
N ALA A 336 -2.77 1.72 18.39
CA ALA A 336 -1.68 1.10 17.64
C ALA A 336 -1.20 -0.21 18.29
N TYR A 337 -1.19 -0.28 19.62
CA TYR A 337 -0.89 -1.49 20.38
C TYR A 337 -1.96 -2.57 20.17
N GLU A 338 -3.24 -2.22 20.27
CA GLU A 338 -4.37 -3.13 20.00
C GLU A 338 -4.30 -3.71 18.59
N ILE A 339 -4.10 -2.85 17.58
CA ILE A 339 -3.96 -3.29 16.18
C ILE A 339 -2.79 -4.26 16.05
N LEU A 340 -1.62 -3.93 16.61
CA LEU A 340 -0.46 -4.81 16.54
C LEU A 340 -0.66 -6.13 17.29
N SER A 341 -1.42 -6.13 18.39
CA SER A 341 -1.77 -7.37 19.11
C SER A 341 -2.75 -8.25 18.35
N SER A 342 -3.65 -7.65 17.56
CA SER A 342 -4.56 -8.38 16.67
C SER A 342 -3.85 -8.92 15.41
N VAL A 343 -2.83 -8.21 14.94
CA VAL A 343 -2.05 -8.60 13.76
C VAL A 343 -0.95 -9.58 14.14
N ARG A 344 -0.29 -9.42 15.30
CA ARG A 344 0.85 -10.22 15.76
C ARG A 344 0.53 -11.02 17.01
N ASN A 345 0.79 -12.33 16.96
CA ASN A 345 0.64 -13.22 18.12
C ASN A 345 1.76 -13.05 19.17
N THR A 346 2.86 -12.37 18.84
CA THR A 346 4.05 -12.27 19.70
C THR A 346 4.00 -11.00 20.56
N GLN A 347 3.61 -11.11 21.83
CA GLN A 347 3.49 -9.96 22.74
C GLN A 347 4.83 -9.22 22.95
N VAL A 348 5.97 -9.91 22.92
CA VAL A 348 7.30 -9.31 23.18
C VAL A 348 7.74 -8.31 22.11
N ARG A 349 7.32 -8.48 20.85
CA ARG A 349 7.77 -7.62 19.73
C ARG A 349 6.89 -6.41 19.47
N ILE A 350 5.72 -6.36 20.09
CA ILE A 350 4.76 -5.27 19.92
C ILE A 350 5.27 -4.00 20.63
N PRO A 351 5.62 -4.01 21.92
CA PRO A 351 6.09 -2.83 22.64
C PRO A 351 7.36 -2.25 22.01
N VAL A 352 8.25 -3.13 21.53
CA VAL A 352 9.48 -2.81 20.80
C VAL A 352 9.21 -2.03 19.53
N PHE A 353 8.31 -2.55 18.68
CA PHE A 353 8.04 -1.93 17.39
C PHE A 353 7.42 -0.55 17.56
N ILE A 354 6.54 -0.40 18.56
CA ILE A 354 5.94 0.88 18.91
C ILE A 354 7.01 1.82 19.46
N TYR A 355 7.86 1.35 20.38
CA TYR A 355 8.94 2.14 20.97
C TYR A 355 9.92 2.64 19.90
N CYS A 356 10.47 1.76 19.05
CA CYS A 356 11.35 2.14 17.96
C CYS A 356 10.69 3.14 16.99
N THR A 357 9.43 2.93 16.63
CA THR A 357 8.72 3.81 15.70
C THR A 357 8.48 5.20 16.32
N ILE A 358 8.10 5.27 17.59
CA ILE A 358 7.84 6.51 18.32
C ILE A 358 9.14 7.24 18.71
N TRP A 359 10.23 6.50 18.91
CA TRP A 359 11.56 7.05 19.17
C TRP A 359 12.17 7.66 17.90
N ILE A 360 12.12 6.95 16.77
CA ILE A 360 12.58 7.46 15.45
C ILE A 360 11.76 8.69 15.02
N THR A 361 10.43 8.63 15.12
CA THR A 361 9.57 9.79 14.77
C THR A 361 9.63 10.92 15.80
N GLY A 362 10.19 10.65 16.99
CA GLY A 362 10.44 11.66 18.02
C GLY A 362 11.79 12.38 17.87
N SER A 363 12.73 11.83 17.11
CA SER A 363 14.06 12.43 16.88
C SER A 363 14.11 13.39 15.68
N GLU A 364 13.02 13.51 14.90
CA GLU A 364 12.85 14.52 13.83
C GLU A 364 12.42 15.91 14.37
N ARG A 365 12.72 16.24 15.63
CA ARG A 365 12.44 17.55 16.23
C ARG A 365 13.69 18.36 16.53
#